data_AF-A0A914WRZ4-F1
#
_entry.id   AF-A0A914WRZ4-F1
#
_cell.length_a   1.000
_cell.length_b   1.000
_cell.length_c   1.000
_cell.angle_alpha   90.00
_cell.angle_beta   90.00
_cell.angle_gamma   90.00
#
_symmetry.space_group_name_H-M   'P 1'
#
loop_
_entity.id
_entity.type
_entity.pdbx_description
1 polymer ?
#
loop_
_entity_poly.entity_id
_entity_poly.type
_entity_poly.pdbx_seq_one_letter_code
_entity_poly.pdbx_strand_id
1 'polypeptide(L)'
;MNERSDVRTPSLLTVLCGVFALKLALFPCYHSTDFEVHRNWLALTSQLPLSQWYFENTSIWTLDYPPFFAWFEKGIAQSAPLVDKGMLTIQAEPYFNHRTLNFHRLTVVIADLLFVLATFRLLKVLDRQEPKLSENRGRLRRFVLGILLLANVGLILVDNIHFQYNSFLTAFLLLSIGDVIDGKLLWGGFWYCVLVNFKHIYLYLAPAYAAYYLRHYIFQAEKSKPNDHWIRSFS
;
A
#
# COMPACT_ATOMS: atom_id res chain seq x y z
N MET A 1 18.44 37.44 -27.77
CA MET A 1 17.20 37.15 -27.02
C MET A 1 16.97 35.65 -27.08
N ASN A 2 17.24 34.96 -25.98
CA ASN A 2 17.01 33.52 -25.87
C ASN A 2 15.73 33.33 -25.07
N GLU A 3 14.58 33.43 -25.74
CA GLU A 3 13.30 33.01 -25.16
C GLU A 3 13.35 31.49 -25.02
N ARG A 4 13.85 31.01 -23.87
CA ARG A 4 13.48 29.68 -23.42
C ARG A 4 11.98 29.75 -23.17
N SER A 5 11.21 29.14 -24.08
CA SER A 5 9.83 28.79 -23.81
C SER A 5 9.78 28.12 -22.43
N ASP A 6 9.10 28.77 -21.50
CA ASP A 6 8.92 28.29 -20.14
C ASP A 6 7.97 27.10 -20.22
N VAL A 7 8.50 25.93 -20.57
CA VAL A 7 7.78 24.67 -20.57
C VAL A 7 7.38 24.44 -19.12
N ARG A 8 6.14 24.81 -18.78
CA ARG A 8 5.57 24.60 -17.45
C ARG A 8 5.63 23.10 -17.16
N THR A 9 6.61 22.71 -16.34
CA THR A 9 6.69 21.35 -15.82
C THR A 9 5.37 21.04 -15.11
N PRO A 10 4.69 19.91 -15.44
CA PRO A 10 3.44 19.58 -14.80
C PRO A 10 3.67 19.40 -13.29
N SER A 11 2.68 19.76 -12.48
CA SER A 11 2.78 19.55 -11.04
C SER A 11 2.59 18.07 -10.69
N LEU A 12 3.06 17.62 -9.51
CA LEU A 12 2.73 16.27 -9.02
C LEU A 12 1.22 16.04 -8.89
N LEU A 13 0.44 17.10 -8.62
CA LEU A 13 -1.01 17.02 -8.59
C LEU A 13 -1.57 16.71 -9.99
N THR A 14 -1.02 17.34 -11.04
CA THR A 14 -1.40 17.05 -12.43
C THR A 14 -1.13 15.59 -12.80
N VAL A 15 0.05 15.08 -12.41
CA VAL A 15 0.40 13.66 -12.61
C VAL A 15 -0.58 12.76 -11.86
N LEU A 16 -0.87 13.07 -10.60
CA LEU A 16 -1.80 12.32 -9.77
C LEU A 16 -3.19 12.23 -10.40
N CYS A 17 -3.74 13.37 -10.84
CA CYS A 17 -5.03 13.41 -11.55
C CYS A 17 -4.99 12.54 -12.81
N GLY A 18 -3.91 12.60 -13.58
CA GLY A 18 -3.71 11.75 -14.76
C GLY A 18 -3.68 10.26 -14.43
N VAL A 19 -2.99 9.87 -13.35
CA VAL A 19 -2.93 8.47 -12.88
C VAL A 19 -4.31 7.98 -12.43
N PHE A 20 -5.05 8.76 -11.65
CA PHE A 20 -6.40 8.37 -11.22
C PHE A 20 -7.38 8.32 -12.41
N ALA A 21 -7.29 9.27 -13.34
CA ALA A 21 -8.07 9.23 -14.58
C ALA A 21 -7.76 7.97 -15.40
N LEU A 22 -6.48 7.60 -15.51
CA LEU A 22 -6.07 6.36 -16.16
C LEU A 22 -6.65 5.13 -15.45
N LYS A 23 -6.55 5.06 -14.12
CA LYS A 23 -7.12 3.94 -13.34
C LYS A 23 -8.62 3.78 -13.56
N LEU A 24 -9.37 4.89 -13.55
CA LEU A 24 -10.80 4.88 -13.87
C LEU A 24 -11.06 4.44 -15.32
N ALA A 25 -10.23 4.86 -16.27
CA ALA A 25 -10.30 4.44 -17.67
C ALA A 25 -9.99 2.95 -17.89
N LEU A 26 -9.41 2.25 -16.89
CA LEU A 26 -9.19 0.79 -16.92
C LEU A 26 -10.42 -0.02 -16.46
N PHE A 27 -11.49 0.61 -15.96
CA PHE A 27 -12.72 -0.10 -15.57
C PHE A 27 -13.42 -0.89 -16.70
N PRO A 28 -13.40 -0.52 -17.98
CA PRO A 28 -13.96 -1.39 -19.02
C PRO A 28 -13.01 -2.53 -19.45
N CYS A 29 -11.75 -2.54 -19.01
CA CYS A 29 -10.75 -3.49 -19.49
C CYS A 29 -10.92 -4.91 -18.92
N TYR A 30 -10.07 -5.81 -19.40
CA TYR A 30 -9.90 -7.16 -18.86
C TYR A 30 -9.68 -7.18 -17.33
N HIS A 31 -10.03 -8.30 -16.71
CA HIS A 31 -9.75 -8.60 -15.30
C HIS A 31 -9.13 -10.00 -15.15
N SER A 32 -8.16 -10.13 -14.25
CA SER A 32 -7.55 -11.42 -13.89
C SER A 32 -8.50 -12.31 -13.10
N THR A 33 -8.16 -13.60 -13.00
CA THR A 33 -8.82 -14.58 -12.12
C THR A 33 -8.74 -14.21 -10.63
N ASP A 34 -7.75 -13.41 -10.24
CA ASP A 34 -7.60 -12.88 -8.87
C ASP A 34 -8.82 -12.07 -8.40
N PHE A 35 -9.66 -11.58 -9.33
CA PHE A 35 -10.97 -11.02 -8.99
C PHE A 35 -11.80 -11.98 -8.13
N GLU A 36 -11.89 -13.26 -8.52
CA GLU A 36 -12.68 -14.25 -7.80
C GLU A 36 -12.02 -14.60 -6.46
N VAL A 37 -10.69 -14.55 -6.37
CA VAL A 37 -9.94 -14.75 -5.11
C VAL A 37 -10.39 -13.73 -4.06
N HIS A 38 -10.32 -12.44 -4.41
CA HIS A 38 -10.73 -11.36 -3.51
C HIS A 38 -12.23 -11.41 -3.21
N ARG A 39 -13.07 -11.71 -4.21
CA ARG A 39 -14.52 -11.89 -3.97
C ARG A 39 -14.79 -13.02 -2.98
N ASN A 40 -14.07 -14.14 -3.08
CA ASN A 40 -14.22 -15.23 -2.13
C ASN A 40 -13.77 -14.83 -0.72
N TRP A 41 -12.67 -14.09 -0.58
CA TRP A 41 -12.21 -13.62 0.73
C TRP A 41 -13.21 -12.67 1.40
N LEU A 42 -13.91 -11.82 0.64
CA LEU A 42 -15.04 -11.02 1.15
C LEU A 42 -16.16 -11.91 1.70
N ALA A 43 -16.55 -12.95 0.98
CA ALA A 43 -17.57 -13.89 1.43
C ALA A 43 -17.14 -14.62 2.71
N LEU A 44 -15.95 -15.20 2.74
CA LEU A 44 -15.41 -15.91 3.89
C LEU A 44 -15.39 -15.04 5.16
N THR A 45 -14.82 -13.84 5.04
CA THR A 45 -14.62 -12.95 6.20
C THR A 45 -15.91 -12.31 6.71
N SER A 46 -16.93 -12.22 5.86
CA SER A 46 -18.26 -11.69 6.22
C SER A 46 -19.22 -12.74 6.78
N GLN A 47 -19.22 -13.96 6.23
CA GLN A 47 -20.21 -14.99 6.58
C GLN A 47 -19.77 -15.90 7.72
N LEU A 48 -18.46 -16.05 7.94
CA LEU A 48 -17.94 -17.04 8.88
C LEU A 48 -17.39 -16.42 10.17
N PRO A 49 -17.45 -17.17 11.29
CA PRO A 49 -16.69 -16.83 12.48
C PRO A 49 -15.18 -16.88 12.18
N LEU A 50 -14.40 -16.07 12.92
CA LEU A 50 -12.95 -15.93 12.76
C LEU A 50 -12.21 -17.28 12.74
N SER A 51 -12.64 -18.23 13.56
CA SER A 51 -12.03 -19.56 13.68
C SER A 51 -12.18 -20.44 12.44
N GLN A 52 -12.96 -20.02 11.43
CA GLN A 52 -13.22 -20.79 10.20
C GLN A 52 -12.65 -20.13 8.94
N TRP A 53 -12.18 -18.89 9.00
CA TRP A 53 -11.73 -18.14 7.80
C TRP A 53 -10.67 -18.87 6.97
N TYR A 54 -9.77 -19.60 7.63
CA TYR A 54 -8.63 -20.29 7.01
C TYR A 54 -8.86 -21.80 6.82
N PHE A 55 -10.05 -22.31 7.18
CA PHE A 55 -10.38 -23.73 7.08
C PHE A 55 -11.51 -24.02 6.09
N GLU A 56 -12.28 -22.99 5.71
CA GLU A 56 -13.26 -23.09 4.63
C GLU A 56 -12.57 -23.41 3.29
N ASN A 57 -13.08 -24.40 2.56
CA ASN A 57 -12.49 -24.90 1.33
C ASN A 57 -13.52 -25.26 0.24
N THR A 58 -14.74 -24.72 0.30
CA THR A 58 -15.78 -24.89 -0.72
C THR A 58 -15.30 -24.37 -2.08
N SER A 59 -14.61 -23.23 -2.08
CA SER A 59 -13.92 -22.70 -3.26
C SER A 59 -12.46 -23.15 -3.27
N ILE A 60 -11.90 -23.30 -4.48
CA ILE A 60 -10.45 -23.51 -4.66
C ILE A 60 -9.62 -22.31 -4.19
N TRP A 61 -10.22 -21.12 -4.16
CA TRP A 61 -9.57 -19.86 -3.79
C TRP A 61 -9.65 -19.61 -2.28
N THR A 62 -8.97 -20.43 -1.51
CA THR A 62 -8.91 -20.30 -0.04
C THR A 62 -8.20 -19.01 0.40
N LEU A 63 -8.46 -18.57 1.63
CA LEU A 63 -7.80 -17.41 2.22
C LEU A 63 -6.35 -17.75 2.59
N ASP A 64 -5.39 -17.15 1.89
CA ASP A 64 -3.95 -17.45 2.07
C ASP A 64 -3.14 -16.25 2.62
N TYR A 65 -3.71 -15.05 2.65
CA TYR A 65 -3.04 -13.87 3.20
C TYR A 65 -3.13 -13.83 4.74
N PRO A 66 -2.16 -13.18 5.41
CA PRO A 66 -2.14 -13.15 6.87
C PRO A 66 -3.27 -12.27 7.46
N PRO A 67 -3.48 -12.34 8.79
CA PRO A 67 -4.72 -11.87 9.41
C PRO A 67 -5.10 -10.41 9.14
N PHE A 68 -4.15 -9.48 9.01
CA PHE A 68 -4.52 -8.07 8.78
C PHE A 68 -5.20 -7.88 7.42
N PHE A 69 -4.81 -8.66 6.41
CA PHE A 69 -5.48 -8.60 5.12
C PHE A 69 -6.89 -9.19 5.20
N ALA A 70 -7.09 -10.28 5.93
CA ALA A 70 -8.43 -10.84 6.16
C ALA A 70 -9.35 -9.84 6.88
N TRP A 71 -8.84 -9.11 7.87
CA TRP A 71 -9.59 -8.04 8.53
C TRP A 71 -9.88 -6.85 7.62
N PHE A 72 -8.97 -6.51 6.71
CA PHE A 72 -9.20 -5.50 5.69
C PHE A 72 -10.31 -5.90 4.73
N GLU A 73 -10.30 -7.16 4.25
CA GLU A 73 -11.37 -7.71 3.42
C GLU A 73 -12.72 -7.71 4.16
N LYS A 74 -12.72 -8.06 5.46
CA LYS A 74 -13.92 -7.95 6.29
C LYS A 74 -14.45 -6.51 6.35
N GLY A 75 -13.56 -5.53 6.48
CA GLY A 75 -13.90 -4.12 6.48
C GLY A 75 -14.57 -3.69 5.17
N ILE A 76 -14.00 -4.10 4.04
CA ILE A 76 -14.59 -3.88 2.71
C ILE A 76 -15.97 -4.55 2.61
N ALA A 77 -16.07 -5.80 3.08
CA ALA A 77 -17.29 -6.60 3.00
C ALA A 77 -18.50 -5.99 3.74
N GLN A 78 -18.29 -5.08 4.69
CA GLN A 78 -19.39 -4.36 5.35
C GLN A 78 -20.22 -3.51 4.37
N SER A 79 -19.58 -2.99 3.33
CA SER A 79 -20.24 -2.14 2.32
C SER A 79 -20.74 -2.91 1.10
N ALA A 80 -20.26 -4.14 0.89
CA ALA A 80 -20.61 -4.99 -0.25
C ALA A 80 -22.13 -5.22 -0.46
N PRO A 81 -22.96 -5.45 0.59
CA PRO A 81 -24.39 -5.67 0.44
C PRO A 81 -25.15 -4.49 -0.17
N LEU A 82 -24.59 -3.28 -0.13
CA LEU A 82 -25.17 -2.08 -0.73
C LEU A 82 -25.07 -2.08 -2.26
N VAL A 83 -24.13 -2.86 -2.81
CA VAL A 83 -23.85 -2.92 -4.25
C VAL A 83 -24.35 -4.21 -4.87
N ASP A 84 -23.99 -5.34 -4.27
CA ASP A 84 -24.43 -6.67 -4.69
C ASP A 84 -24.30 -7.67 -3.53
N LYS A 85 -25.43 -8.17 -3.02
CA LYS A 85 -25.43 -9.17 -1.94
C LYS A 85 -24.86 -10.51 -2.40
N GLY A 86 -24.98 -10.84 -3.69
CA GLY A 86 -24.53 -12.11 -4.24
C GLY A 86 -23.02 -12.32 -4.08
N MET A 87 -22.23 -11.23 -4.08
CA MET A 87 -20.77 -11.31 -3.95
C MET A 87 -20.30 -11.90 -2.61
N LEU A 88 -21.16 -11.94 -1.59
CA LEU A 88 -20.84 -12.50 -0.27
C LEU A 88 -21.24 -13.97 -0.12
N THR A 89 -21.73 -14.60 -1.18
CA THR A 89 -22.08 -16.02 -1.18
C THR A 89 -20.82 -16.88 -1.19
N ILE A 90 -20.74 -17.86 -0.29
CA ILE A 90 -19.70 -18.89 -0.33
C ILE A 90 -20.18 -19.98 -1.30
N GLN A 91 -19.43 -20.21 -2.37
CA GLN A 91 -19.74 -21.17 -3.43
C GLN A 91 -18.47 -21.66 -4.13
N ALA A 92 -18.55 -22.85 -4.72
CA ALA A 92 -17.41 -23.46 -5.42
C ALA A 92 -17.14 -22.79 -6.77
N GLU A 93 -18.21 -22.51 -7.52
CA GLU A 93 -18.14 -21.89 -8.84
C GLU A 93 -17.89 -20.38 -8.75
N PRO A 94 -17.12 -19.79 -9.69
CA PRO A 94 -16.90 -18.35 -9.71
C PRO A 94 -18.20 -17.55 -9.80
N TYR A 95 -18.26 -16.42 -9.08
CA TYR A 95 -19.39 -15.52 -9.11
C TYR A 95 -19.03 -14.24 -9.85
N PHE A 96 -19.78 -13.93 -10.92
CA PHE A 96 -19.55 -12.73 -11.71
C PHE A 96 -20.79 -11.83 -11.81
N ASN A 97 -20.57 -10.55 -11.50
CA ASN A 97 -21.51 -9.47 -11.75
C ASN A 97 -20.71 -8.19 -12.03
N HIS A 98 -21.11 -7.41 -13.05
CA HIS A 98 -20.47 -6.14 -13.37
C HIS A 98 -20.46 -5.15 -12.20
N ARG A 99 -21.48 -5.18 -11.33
CA ARG A 99 -21.51 -4.35 -10.11
C ARG A 99 -20.42 -4.75 -9.13
N THR A 100 -20.23 -6.05 -8.93
CA THR A 100 -19.17 -6.62 -8.09
C THR A 100 -17.79 -6.31 -8.65
N LEU A 101 -17.61 -6.44 -9.96
CA LEU A 101 -16.37 -6.07 -10.64
C LEU A 101 -16.02 -4.59 -10.38
N ASN A 102 -16.97 -3.68 -10.59
CA ASN A 102 -16.73 -2.25 -10.36
C ASN A 102 -16.55 -1.91 -8.88
N PHE A 103 -17.21 -2.64 -7.97
CA PHE A 103 -16.99 -2.51 -6.53
C PHE A 103 -15.54 -2.81 -6.17
N HIS A 104 -15.02 -3.97 -6.57
CA HIS A 104 -13.63 -4.33 -6.28
C HIS A 104 -12.62 -3.38 -6.93
N ARG A 105 -12.87 -2.89 -8.15
CA ARG A 105 -11.99 -1.88 -8.75
C ARG A 105 -11.98 -0.57 -7.97
N LEU A 106 -13.15 -0.16 -7.48
CA LEU A 106 -13.26 1.04 -6.67
C LEU A 106 -12.53 0.87 -5.32
N THR A 107 -12.62 -0.30 -4.68
CA THR A 107 -11.92 -0.55 -3.41
C THR A 107 -10.40 -0.51 -3.58
N VAL A 108 -9.87 -1.03 -4.69
CA VAL A 108 -8.44 -0.90 -5.05
C VAL A 108 -8.06 0.57 -5.19
N VAL A 109 -8.81 1.35 -5.99
CA VAL A 109 -8.54 2.79 -6.20
C VAL A 109 -8.63 3.61 -4.90
N ILE A 110 -9.57 3.27 -4.00
CA ILE A 110 -9.71 3.93 -2.69
C ILE A 110 -8.53 3.57 -1.78
N ALA A 111 -8.11 2.30 -1.75
CA ALA A 111 -6.97 1.86 -0.92
C ALA A 111 -5.66 2.56 -1.34
N ASP A 112 -5.51 2.89 -2.63
CA ASP A 112 -4.37 3.62 -3.16
C ASP A 112 -4.21 5.04 -2.59
N LEU A 113 -5.26 5.62 -1.99
CA LEU A 113 -5.14 6.92 -1.33
C LEU A 113 -4.09 6.88 -0.21
N LEU A 114 -3.96 5.76 0.50
CA LEU A 114 -2.91 5.59 1.51
C LEU A 114 -1.51 5.62 0.88
N PHE A 115 -1.34 5.03 -0.31
CA PHE A 115 -0.07 5.06 -1.05
C PHE A 115 0.32 6.48 -1.46
N VAL A 116 -0.66 7.28 -1.89
CA VAL A 116 -0.46 8.69 -2.21
C VAL A 116 0.02 9.46 -0.98
N LEU A 117 -0.67 9.31 0.15
CA LEU A 117 -0.32 9.96 1.42
C LEU A 117 1.09 9.55 1.89
N ALA A 118 1.40 8.26 1.87
CA ALA A 118 2.69 7.73 2.25
C ALA A 118 3.82 8.24 1.35
N THR A 119 3.57 8.37 0.04
CA THR A 119 4.51 8.95 -0.93
C THR A 119 4.82 10.40 -0.58
N PHE A 120 3.81 11.26 -0.39
CA PHE A 120 4.03 12.66 -0.03
C PHE A 120 4.74 12.81 1.32
N ARG A 121 4.41 11.95 2.30
CA ARG A 121 5.13 11.91 3.58
C ARG A 121 6.61 11.59 3.37
N LEU A 122 6.93 10.55 2.60
CA LEU A 122 8.32 10.16 2.34
C LEU A 122 9.09 11.28 1.63
N LEU A 123 8.51 11.90 0.59
CA LEU A 123 9.14 13.03 -0.10
C LEU A 123 9.46 14.18 0.86
N LYS A 124 8.55 14.50 1.79
CA LYS A 124 8.77 15.52 2.82
C LYS A 124 9.90 15.16 3.78
N VAL A 125 10.00 13.89 4.18
CA VAL A 125 11.11 13.42 5.02
C VAL A 125 12.45 13.54 4.28
N LEU A 126 12.51 13.10 3.03
CA LEU A 126 13.74 13.18 2.21
C LEU A 126 14.21 14.62 1.98
N ASP A 127 13.29 15.57 1.89
CA ASP A 127 13.64 17.00 1.78
C ASP A 127 14.26 17.56 3.05
N ARG A 128 13.76 17.15 4.22
CA ARG A 128 14.33 17.58 5.51
C ARG A 128 15.75 17.07 5.72
N GLN A 129 16.06 15.87 5.22
CA GLN A 129 17.39 15.27 5.35
C GLN A 129 18.45 15.93 4.46
N GLU A 130 18.05 16.71 3.46
CA GLU A 130 18.97 17.31 2.48
C GLU A 130 18.80 18.84 2.36
N PRO A 131 18.95 19.60 3.46
CA PRO A 131 18.65 21.03 3.51
C PRO A 131 19.61 21.89 2.67
N LYS A 132 20.76 21.34 2.26
CA LYS A 132 21.79 22.03 1.46
C LYS A 132 21.49 22.02 -0.04
N LEU A 133 20.48 21.28 -0.49
CA LEU A 133 20.10 21.27 -1.90
C LEU A 133 19.51 22.62 -2.31
N SER A 134 19.98 23.15 -3.44
CA SER A 134 19.32 24.29 -4.09
C SER A 134 17.85 23.97 -4.32
N GLU A 135 16.98 24.97 -4.12
CA GLU A 135 15.52 24.83 -4.25
C GLU A 135 15.10 24.16 -5.56
N ASN A 136 15.73 24.53 -6.68
CA ASN A 136 15.47 23.94 -8.00
C ASN A 136 15.80 22.44 -8.05
N ARG A 137 16.93 22.02 -7.45
CA ARG A 137 17.32 20.61 -7.39
C ARG A 137 16.41 19.81 -6.47
N GLY A 138 16.01 20.37 -5.33
CA GLY A 138 15.04 19.75 -4.42
C GLY A 138 13.66 19.57 -5.07
N ARG A 139 13.18 20.60 -5.80
CA ARG A 139 11.93 20.54 -6.57
C ARG A 139 11.98 19.46 -7.66
N LEU A 140 13.05 19.40 -8.44
CA LEU A 140 13.23 18.37 -9.47
C LEU A 140 13.27 16.97 -8.86
N ARG A 141 14.04 16.77 -7.78
CA ARG A 141 14.12 15.48 -7.08
C ARG A 141 12.76 15.01 -6.59
N ARG A 142 12.01 15.88 -5.89
CA ARG A 142 10.63 15.58 -5.46
C ARG A 142 9.74 15.17 -6.61
N PHE A 143 9.81 15.92 -7.71
CA PHE A 143 8.98 15.67 -8.88
C PHE A 143 9.31 14.33 -9.53
N VAL A 144 10.60 14.04 -9.76
CA VAL A 144 11.04 12.76 -10.35
C VAL A 144 10.68 11.58 -9.45
N LEU A 145 10.99 11.64 -8.16
CA LEU A 145 10.65 10.57 -7.22
C LEU A 145 9.14 10.39 -7.09
N GLY A 146 8.38 11.49 -7.03
CA GLY A 146 6.92 11.45 -6.98
C GLY A 146 6.31 10.80 -8.22
N ILE A 147 6.82 11.08 -9.43
CA ILE A 147 6.39 10.40 -10.66
C ILE A 147 6.74 8.91 -10.62
N LEU A 148 7.99 8.57 -10.29
CA LEU A 148 8.46 7.18 -10.27
C LEU A 148 7.63 6.29 -9.33
N LEU A 149 7.14 6.86 -8.23
CA LEU A 149 6.27 6.16 -7.28
C LEU A 149 4.80 6.19 -7.74
N LEU A 150 4.22 7.37 -7.95
CA LEU A 150 2.78 7.51 -8.19
C LEU A 150 2.34 7.01 -9.57
N ALA A 151 3.20 7.16 -10.59
CA ALA A 151 2.95 6.72 -11.95
C ALA A 151 3.67 5.40 -12.28
N ASN A 152 3.98 4.58 -11.27
CA ASN A 152 4.60 3.28 -11.48
C ASN A 152 3.65 2.37 -12.28
N VAL A 153 3.98 2.14 -13.55
CA VAL A 153 3.14 1.37 -14.48
C VAL A 153 2.92 -0.07 -14.00
N GLY A 154 3.94 -0.69 -13.38
CA GLY A 154 3.83 -2.04 -12.83
C GLY A 154 2.77 -2.12 -11.74
N LEU A 155 2.80 -1.21 -10.77
CA LEU A 155 1.78 -1.14 -9.71
C LEU A 155 0.39 -0.84 -10.29
N ILE A 156 0.28 0.11 -11.23
CA ILE A 156 -1.01 0.43 -11.86
C ILE A 156 -1.63 -0.82 -12.52
N LEU A 157 -0.85 -1.56 -13.31
CA LEU A 157 -1.35 -2.74 -14.02
C LEU A 157 -1.66 -3.90 -13.07
N VAL A 158 -0.79 -4.19 -12.12
CA VAL A 158 -1.00 -5.31 -11.19
C VAL A 158 -2.22 -5.02 -10.30
N ASP A 159 -2.39 -3.81 -9.81
CA ASP A 159 -3.52 -3.51 -8.92
C ASP A 159 -4.85 -3.40 -9.69
N ASN A 160 -4.87 -2.69 -10.83
CA ASN A 160 -6.13 -2.33 -11.51
C ASN A 160 -6.60 -3.36 -12.56
N ILE A 161 -5.72 -4.25 -13.02
CA ILE A 161 -6.07 -5.36 -13.92
C ILE A 161 -6.08 -6.71 -13.17
N HIS A 162 -5.15 -6.91 -12.23
CA HIS A 162 -5.05 -8.17 -11.46
C HIS A 162 -5.67 -8.09 -10.07
N PHE A 163 -6.42 -7.03 -9.74
CA PHE A 163 -7.18 -6.92 -8.50
C PHE A 163 -6.34 -7.00 -7.21
N GLN A 164 -5.08 -6.60 -7.30
CA GLN A 164 -4.19 -6.61 -6.16
C GLN A 164 -4.24 -5.27 -5.39
N TYR A 165 -3.81 -5.31 -4.14
CA TYR A 165 -3.69 -4.13 -3.29
C TYR A 165 -2.22 -3.75 -3.05
N ASN A 166 -1.32 -3.94 -4.02
CA ASN A 166 0.12 -3.78 -3.78
C ASN A 166 0.54 -2.33 -3.55
N SER A 167 -0.13 -1.34 -4.15
CA SER A 167 0.11 0.07 -3.84
C SER A 167 -0.23 0.37 -2.38
N PHE A 168 -1.38 -0.11 -1.88
CA PHE A 168 -1.76 -0.05 -0.48
C PHE A 168 -0.71 -0.72 0.44
N LEU A 169 -0.20 -1.91 0.09
CA LEU A 169 0.88 -2.57 0.84
C LEU A 169 2.18 -1.79 0.79
N THR A 170 2.53 -1.24 -0.38
CA THR A 170 3.71 -0.40 -0.57
C THR A 170 3.61 0.86 0.28
N ALA A 171 2.41 1.37 0.56
CA ALA A 171 2.22 2.50 1.45
C ALA A 171 2.81 2.25 2.85
N PHE A 172 2.55 1.09 3.46
CA PHE A 172 3.14 0.73 4.75
C PHE A 172 4.66 0.60 4.68
N LEU A 173 5.20 0.10 3.55
CA LEU A 173 6.64 0.07 3.33
C LEU A 173 7.23 1.48 3.27
N LEU A 174 6.59 2.42 2.56
CA LEU A 174 7.05 3.81 2.48
C LEU A 174 6.92 4.53 3.82
N LEU A 175 5.86 4.27 4.60
CA LEU A 175 5.71 4.77 5.96
C LEU A 175 6.86 4.28 6.85
N SER A 176 7.11 2.97 6.83
CA SER A 176 8.22 2.32 7.55
C SER A 176 9.57 2.96 7.21
N ILE A 177 9.93 2.98 5.93
CA ILE A 177 11.21 3.55 5.46
C ILE A 177 11.29 5.03 5.81
N GLY A 178 10.20 5.78 5.62
CA GLY A 178 10.15 7.20 5.95
C GLY A 178 10.35 7.47 7.45
N ASP A 179 9.76 6.65 8.34
CA ASP A 179 10.00 6.77 9.78
C ASP A 179 11.44 6.39 10.16
N VAL A 180 12.01 5.35 9.54
CA VAL A 180 13.43 4.99 9.73
C VAL A 180 14.36 6.15 9.32
N ILE A 181 14.11 6.77 8.16
CA ILE A 181 14.90 7.91 7.68
C ILE A 181 14.74 9.14 8.60
N ASP A 182 13.54 9.35 9.15
CA ASP A 182 13.27 10.45 10.10
C ASP A 182 13.81 10.15 11.52
N GLY A 183 14.48 9.01 11.73
CA GLY A 183 15.06 8.60 13.02
C GLY A 183 14.09 7.89 13.97
N LYS A 184 12.81 7.74 13.59
CA LYS A 184 11.73 7.15 14.37
C LYS A 184 11.71 5.63 14.20
N LEU A 185 12.77 4.97 14.65
CA LEU A 185 12.99 3.55 14.41
C LEU A 185 11.83 2.67 14.89
N LEU A 186 11.23 2.95 16.05
CA LEU A 186 10.13 2.11 16.56
C LEU A 186 8.87 2.21 15.69
N TRP A 187 8.55 3.40 15.17
CA TRP A 187 7.46 3.56 14.19
C TRP A 187 7.78 2.88 12.87
N GLY A 188 9.04 2.95 12.42
CA GLY A 188 9.51 2.20 11.27
C GLY A 188 9.25 0.70 11.41
N GLY A 189 9.66 0.12 12.55
CA GLY A 189 9.49 -1.30 12.84
C GLY A 189 8.03 -1.68 12.95
N PHE A 190 7.22 -0.84 13.61
CA PHE A 190 5.78 -1.01 13.71
C PHE A 190 5.12 -1.13 12.34
N TRP A 191 5.36 -0.18 11.42
CA TRP A 191 4.77 -0.23 10.08
C TRP A 191 5.24 -1.43 9.26
N TYR A 192 6.50 -1.85 9.43
CA TYR A 192 7.01 -3.05 8.78
C TYR A 192 6.33 -4.33 9.33
N CYS A 193 6.10 -4.43 10.64
CA CYS A 193 5.34 -5.52 11.23
C CYS A 193 3.89 -5.54 10.73
N VAL A 194 3.25 -4.37 10.61
CA VAL A 194 1.92 -4.23 10.01
C VAL A 194 1.94 -4.77 8.58
N LEU A 195 2.91 -4.37 7.75
CA LEU A 195 3.05 -4.82 6.37
C LEU A 195 3.20 -6.35 6.24
N VAL A 196 4.04 -6.97 7.06
CA VAL A 196 4.24 -8.43 7.05
C VAL A 196 2.95 -9.17 7.42
N ASN A 197 2.13 -8.62 8.33
CA ASN A 197 0.81 -9.17 8.67
C ASN A 197 -0.26 -8.93 7.60
N PHE A 198 0.01 -8.07 6.61
CA PHE A 198 -0.83 -7.94 5.42
C PHE A 198 -0.40 -8.84 4.27
N LYS A 199 0.90 -9.06 4.07
CA LYS A 199 1.40 -9.96 3.02
C LYS A 199 2.76 -10.55 3.40
N HIS A 200 2.82 -11.87 3.52
CA HIS A 200 4.02 -12.57 3.99
C HIS A 200 5.22 -12.47 3.02
N ILE A 201 5.01 -12.11 1.75
CA ILE A 201 6.10 -11.92 0.78
C ILE A 201 7.14 -10.88 1.24
N TYR A 202 6.74 -9.92 2.08
CA TYR A 202 7.66 -8.92 2.63
C TYR A 202 8.63 -9.48 3.68
N LEU A 203 8.49 -10.76 4.07
CA LEU A 203 9.50 -11.47 4.85
C LEU A 203 10.86 -11.56 4.13
N TYR A 204 10.90 -11.45 2.80
CA TYR A 204 12.17 -11.36 2.07
C TYR A 204 13.00 -10.13 2.45
N LEU A 205 12.37 -9.07 2.99
CA LEU A 205 13.06 -7.90 3.53
C LEU A 205 13.49 -8.05 5.00
N ALA A 206 13.00 -9.09 5.70
CA ALA A 206 13.18 -9.23 7.14
C ALA A 206 14.66 -9.32 7.55
N PRO A 207 15.55 -10.03 6.82
CA PRO A 207 16.97 -10.04 7.15
C PRO A 207 17.62 -8.65 7.11
N ALA A 208 17.24 -7.81 6.13
CA ALA A 208 17.76 -6.45 6.01
C ALA A 208 17.28 -5.56 7.16
N TYR A 209 15.98 -5.65 7.50
CA TYR A 209 15.43 -4.95 8.67
C TYR A 209 16.10 -5.41 9.96
N ALA A 210 16.25 -6.71 10.18
CA ALA A 210 16.90 -7.26 11.37
C ALA A 210 18.34 -6.75 11.52
N ALA A 211 19.15 -6.82 10.46
CA ALA A 211 20.52 -6.33 10.48
C ALA A 211 20.60 -4.82 10.77
N TYR A 212 19.70 -4.03 10.16
CA TYR A 212 19.64 -2.59 10.39
C TYR A 212 19.28 -2.25 11.85
N TYR A 213 18.24 -2.88 12.41
CA TYR A 213 17.78 -2.62 13.78
C TYR A 213 18.77 -3.14 14.83
N LEU A 214 19.44 -4.28 14.60
CA LEU A 214 20.51 -4.76 15.47
C LEU A 214 21.62 -3.71 15.60
N ARG A 215 22.08 -3.16 14.47
CA ARG A 215 23.13 -2.15 14.43
C ARG A 215 22.70 -0.81 15.01
N HIS A 216 21.55 -0.29 14.59
CA HIS A 216 21.16 1.09 14.82
C HIS A 216 20.25 1.30 16.03
N TYR A 217 19.57 0.26 16.49
CA TYR A 217 18.73 0.33 17.68
C TYR A 217 19.40 -0.36 18.86
N ILE A 218 19.76 -1.65 18.72
CA ILE A 218 20.23 -2.45 19.85
C ILE A 218 21.66 -2.07 20.26
N PHE A 219 22.63 -2.14 19.34
CA PHE A 219 24.03 -1.85 19.67
C PHE A 219 24.35 -0.36 19.86
N GLN A 220 23.48 0.55 19.40
CA GLN A 220 23.61 1.98 19.73
C GLN A 220 22.99 2.32 21.08
N ALA A 221 21.87 1.69 21.47
CA ALA A 221 21.26 1.86 22.78
C ALA A 221 22.24 1.53 23.91
N GLU A 222 22.99 0.43 23.77
CA GLU A 222 23.99 -0.02 24.74
C GLU A 222 25.09 1.04 25.03
N LYS A 223 25.36 1.92 24.06
CA LYS A 223 26.36 2.99 24.20
C LYS A 223 25.79 4.29 24.80
N SER A 224 24.47 4.40 24.95
CA SER A 224 23.77 5.61 25.39
C SER A 224 23.23 5.47 26.82
N LYS A 225 23.07 6.57 27.57
CA LYS A 225 22.51 6.52 28.93
C LYS A 225 21.05 5.99 28.89
N PRO A 226 20.66 5.08 29.80
CA PRO A 226 19.43 4.28 29.68
C PRO A 226 18.12 5.08 29.53
N ASN A 227 18.04 6.28 30.08
CA ASN A 227 16.76 6.98 30.25
C ASN A 227 16.30 7.84 29.05
N ASP A 228 17.18 8.15 28.08
CA ASP A 228 16.84 9.06 26.97
C ASP A 228 16.53 8.36 25.64
N HIS A 229 16.94 7.10 25.48
CA HIS A 229 16.97 6.43 24.17
C HIS A 229 15.56 6.04 23.65
N TRP A 230 14.70 5.50 24.52
CA TRP A 230 13.37 5.05 24.12
C TRP A 230 12.44 6.23 23.77
N ILE A 231 12.54 7.35 24.48
CA ILE A 231 11.75 8.56 24.22
C ILE A 231 12.08 9.13 22.84
N ARG A 232 13.37 9.20 22.50
CA ARG A 232 13.84 9.68 21.18
C ARG A 232 13.44 8.79 20.02
N SER A 233 13.15 7.52 20.27
CA SER A 233 12.79 6.56 19.22
C SER A 233 11.35 6.72 18.73
N PHE A 234 10.52 7.49 19.46
CA PHE A 234 9.14 7.83 19.10
C PHE A 234 8.96 9.29 18.65
N SER A 235 9.86 10.19 19.03
CA SER A 235 9.80 11.64 18.77
C SER A 235 10.49 12.04 17.47
#